data_AF-A0A2V9UGU9-F1
#
_entry.id   AF-A0A2V9UGU9-F1
#
_cell.length_a   1.000
_cell.length_b   1.000
_cell.length_c   1.000
_cell.angle_alpha   90.00
_cell.angle_beta   90.00
_cell.angle_gamma   90.00
#
_symmetry.space_group_name_H-M   'P 1'
#
loop_
_entity.id
_entity.type
_entity.pdbx_description
1 polymer ?
#
loop_
_entity_poly.entity_id
_entity_poly.type
_entity_poly.pdbx_seq_one_letter_code
_entity_poly.pdbx_strand_id
1 'polypeptide(L)'
;MTGQGQTVQVDRHHVEITRPTKVLFPGDGITKADLIDYYRRIAPWILPYMRGRPLAMERYPDGIDKPSFFHKMVPSYYPDWIKTVTVNKAGGTVTHVICDNEATLVYLANQACITPHVWLSRFNKLRYPDQMVFDLDPSGEEFGLVKSTAQDLSGLLDELGLPAYVKTTGSKGLHVAVPLKRQEDFDSVRAFARRVAEIVVHEDPGQRTLEQRRNRRRGRVFVDTNRNAYAQTVAPAYAVRARPHAPISVPLAWSELENEDLRPDGVTIMGVFERLEKVGDPWKNFRRDATSLKVAYRKLEKRSATRKIR
;
A
#
# COMPACT_ATOMS: atom_id res chain seq x y z
N MET A 1 30.66 6.72 -16.18
CA MET A 1 29.82 6.55 -17.39
C MET A 1 29.06 7.85 -17.63
N THR A 2 29.18 8.38 -18.83
CA THR A 2 28.72 9.69 -19.27
C THR A 2 27.20 9.85 -19.07
N GLY A 3 26.78 11.00 -18.52
CA GLY A 3 25.38 11.31 -18.19
C GLY A 3 24.45 11.56 -19.39
N GLN A 4 24.66 10.88 -20.52
CA GLN A 4 23.76 10.90 -21.66
C GLN A 4 22.58 9.95 -21.40
N GLY A 5 21.38 10.37 -21.81
CA GLY A 5 20.19 9.54 -21.68
C GLY A 5 20.34 8.22 -22.45
N GLN A 6 19.84 7.13 -21.89
CA GLN A 6 19.83 5.81 -22.55
C GLN A 6 18.40 5.41 -22.84
N THR A 7 18.11 5.00 -24.07
CA THR A 7 16.83 4.36 -24.39
C THR A 7 16.92 2.88 -24.06
N VAL A 8 15.99 2.39 -23.23
CA VAL A 8 15.85 0.97 -22.90
C VAL A 8 14.56 0.43 -23.47
N GLN A 9 14.59 -0.77 -24.03
CA GLN A 9 13.39 -1.49 -24.43
C GLN A 9 12.84 -2.23 -23.21
N VAL A 10 11.57 -1.96 -22.87
CA VAL A 10 10.83 -2.63 -21.80
C VAL A 10 9.50 -3.09 -22.38
N ASP A 11 9.22 -4.38 -22.32
CA ASP A 11 8.16 -5.01 -23.11
C ASP A 11 8.32 -4.66 -24.62
N ARG A 12 7.31 -4.00 -25.18
CA ARG A 12 7.26 -3.49 -26.57
C ARG A 12 7.52 -1.99 -26.67
N HIS A 13 7.86 -1.33 -25.57
CA HIS A 13 7.97 0.12 -25.46
C HIS A 13 9.43 0.54 -25.29
N HIS A 14 9.78 1.69 -25.87
CA HIS A 14 11.07 2.33 -25.65
C HIS A 14 10.93 3.41 -24.59
N VAL A 15 11.77 3.36 -23.56
CA VAL A 15 11.77 4.31 -22.46
C VAL A 15 13.12 5.02 -22.41
N GLU A 16 13.11 6.34 -22.59
CA GLU A 16 14.32 7.17 -22.46
C GLU A 16 14.64 7.45 -20.98
N ILE A 17 15.70 6.84 -20.47
CA ILE A 17 16.21 7.04 -19.12
C ILE A 17 17.13 8.25 -19.10
N THR A 18 16.75 9.28 -18.36
CA THR A 18 17.55 10.50 -18.20
C THR A 18 18.31 10.47 -16.87
N ARG A 19 19.47 11.12 -16.73
CA ARG A 19 20.17 11.27 -15.43
C ARG A 19 20.21 9.98 -14.56
N PRO A 20 20.61 8.81 -15.09
CA PRO A 20 20.55 7.54 -14.36
C PRO A 20 21.41 7.54 -13.08
N THR A 21 22.54 8.24 -13.09
CA THR A 21 23.49 8.35 -11.96
C THR A 21 23.03 9.31 -10.86
N LYS A 22 21.85 9.93 -10.99
CA LYS A 22 21.33 10.83 -9.96
C LYS A 22 21.05 10.05 -8.68
N VAL A 23 21.71 10.42 -7.59
CA VAL A 23 21.49 9.81 -6.27
C VAL A 23 20.12 10.24 -5.74
N LEU A 24 19.28 9.25 -5.41
CA LEU A 24 17.96 9.47 -4.81
C LEU A 24 17.94 9.19 -3.30
N PHE A 25 18.82 8.32 -2.81
CA PHE A 25 19.01 8.03 -1.38
C PHE A 25 20.48 8.33 -1.00
N PRO A 26 20.79 9.57 -0.57
CA PRO A 26 22.16 10.01 -0.36
C PRO A 26 22.95 9.20 0.68
N GLY A 27 22.31 8.78 1.77
CA GLY A 27 22.94 7.97 2.82
C GLY A 27 23.39 6.58 2.36
N ASP A 28 22.84 6.09 1.25
CA ASP A 28 23.06 4.73 0.72
C ASP A 28 23.74 4.72 -0.64
N GLY A 29 23.90 5.89 -1.28
CA GLY A 29 24.37 6.01 -2.65
C GLY A 29 23.40 5.44 -3.70
N ILE A 30 22.17 5.07 -3.35
CA ILE A 30 21.19 4.48 -4.27
C ILE A 30 20.79 5.52 -5.31
N THR A 31 21.01 5.19 -6.58
CA THR A 31 20.77 6.04 -7.73
C THR A 31 19.38 5.84 -8.33
N LYS A 32 19.01 6.71 -9.27
CA LYS A 32 17.80 6.55 -10.06
C LYS A 32 17.84 5.27 -10.90
N ALA A 33 19.02 4.89 -11.42
CA ALA A 33 19.19 3.63 -12.14
C ALA A 33 18.87 2.42 -11.26
N ASP A 34 19.30 2.42 -9.99
CA ASP A 34 19.01 1.33 -9.05
C ASP A 34 17.51 1.23 -8.74
N LEU A 35 16.84 2.37 -8.56
CA LEU A 35 15.38 2.40 -8.39
C LEU A 35 14.63 1.87 -9.62
N ILE A 36 15.10 2.23 -10.83
CA ILE A 36 14.55 1.74 -12.09
C ILE A 36 14.75 0.23 -12.20
N ASP A 37 15.96 -0.27 -11.94
CA ASP A 37 16.26 -1.71 -12.01
C ASP A 37 15.44 -2.51 -11.00
N TYR A 38 15.30 -2.01 -9.77
CA TYR A 38 14.41 -2.60 -8.77
C TYR A 38 12.99 -2.74 -9.32
N TYR A 39 12.40 -1.64 -9.81
CA TYR A 39 11.02 -1.64 -10.28
C TYR A 39 10.82 -2.51 -11.53
N ARG A 40 11.82 -2.57 -12.40
CA ARG A 40 11.85 -3.48 -13.55
C ARG A 40 11.82 -4.94 -13.09
N ARG A 41 12.73 -5.33 -12.20
CA ARG A 41 12.86 -6.72 -11.73
C ARG A 41 11.70 -7.16 -10.85
N ILE A 42 11.13 -6.28 -10.04
CA ILE A 42 10.00 -6.60 -9.15
C ILE A 42 8.65 -6.60 -9.87
N ALA A 43 8.60 -6.15 -11.13
CA ALA A 43 7.37 -6.00 -11.92
C ALA A 43 6.44 -7.24 -11.87
N PRO A 44 6.93 -8.50 -11.98
CA PRO A 44 6.08 -9.68 -11.88
C PRO A 44 5.31 -9.80 -10.55
N TRP A 45 5.89 -9.29 -9.45
CA TRP A 45 5.31 -9.35 -8.10
C TRP A 45 4.48 -8.12 -7.76
N ILE A 46 4.89 -6.91 -8.15
CA ILE A 46 4.17 -5.68 -7.80
C ILE A 46 2.94 -5.42 -8.68
N LEU A 47 3.00 -5.75 -9.99
CA LEU A 47 1.93 -5.43 -10.94
C LEU A 47 0.55 -6.05 -10.59
N PRO A 48 0.43 -7.29 -10.05
CA PRO A 48 -0.84 -7.82 -9.56
C PRO A 48 -1.57 -6.92 -8.54
N TYR A 49 -0.81 -6.10 -7.80
CA TYR A 49 -1.33 -5.19 -6.78
C TYR A 49 -1.58 -3.76 -7.31
N MET A 50 -1.01 -3.40 -8.47
CA MET A 50 -1.17 -2.09 -9.12
C MET A 50 -2.18 -2.08 -10.27
N ARG A 51 -2.31 -3.19 -11.00
CA ARG A 51 -3.05 -3.27 -12.26
C ARG A 51 -4.49 -2.79 -12.12
N GLY A 52 -4.87 -1.88 -13.01
CA GLY A 52 -6.19 -1.28 -13.14
C GLY A 52 -6.48 -0.21 -12.09
N ARG A 53 -5.53 0.17 -11.23
CA ARG A 53 -5.76 1.14 -10.17
C ARG A 53 -5.27 2.52 -10.60
N PRO A 54 -6.11 3.58 -10.49
CA PRO A 54 -5.60 4.94 -10.52
C PRO A 54 -4.52 5.10 -9.45
N LEU A 55 -3.45 5.82 -9.77
CA LEU A 55 -2.38 6.09 -8.82
C LEU A 55 -2.07 7.57 -8.66
N ALA A 56 -1.51 7.92 -7.51
CA ALA A 56 -0.78 9.14 -7.26
C ALA A 56 0.72 8.78 -7.16
N MET A 57 1.58 9.66 -7.68
CA MET A 57 3.02 9.48 -7.67
C MET A 57 3.63 10.35 -6.58
N GLU A 58 4.35 9.76 -5.64
CA GLU A 58 5.18 10.50 -4.69
C GLU A 58 6.59 10.66 -5.28
N ARG A 59 6.90 11.87 -5.73
CA ARG A 59 8.10 12.14 -6.53
C ARG A 59 9.16 12.88 -5.74
N TYR A 60 10.39 12.45 -5.93
CA TYR A 60 11.61 13.02 -5.33
C TYR A 60 12.64 13.30 -6.42
N PRO A 61 12.42 14.32 -7.27
CA PRO A 61 13.33 14.59 -8.37
C PRO A 61 14.78 14.73 -7.90
N ASP A 62 15.02 15.35 -6.73
CA ASP A 62 16.33 15.65 -6.16
C ASP A 62 16.72 14.75 -4.97
N GLY A 63 16.05 13.61 -4.81
CA GLY A 63 16.32 12.65 -3.73
C GLY A 63 15.55 12.92 -2.43
N ILE A 64 15.61 11.97 -1.50
CA ILE A 64 14.73 11.91 -0.32
C ILE A 64 14.97 13.01 0.72
N ASP A 65 16.15 13.65 0.70
CA ASP A 65 16.53 14.75 1.61
C ASP A 65 16.06 16.12 1.09
N LYS A 66 15.40 16.16 -0.07
CA LYS A 66 14.87 17.37 -0.71
C LYS A 66 13.35 17.32 -0.76
N PRO A 67 12.67 18.47 -0.98
CA PRO A 67 11.21 18.50 -1.05
C PRO A 67 10.65 17.52 -2.07
N SER A 68 9.60 16.81 -1.66
CA SER A 68 8.82 15.93 -2.52
C SER A 68 7.50 16.58 -2.94
N PHE A 69 6.81 15.94 -3.88
CA PHE A 69 5.44 16.32 -4.18
C PHE A 69 4.61 15.10 -4.61
N PHE A 70 3.32 15.17 -4.31
CA PHE A 70 2.33 14.21 -4.78
C PHE A 70 1.75 14.66 -6.12
N HIS A 71 1.96 13.85 -7.15
CA HIS A 71 1.47 14.12 -8.49
C HIS A 71 0.32 13.18 -8.85
N LYS A 72 -0.90 13.73 -8.90
CA LYS A 72 -2.12 12.99 -9.27
C LYS A 72 -2.48 13.14 -10.74
N MET A 73 -2.30 14.35 -11.27
CA MET A 73 -2.57 14.67 -12.67
C MET A 73 -1.46 14.10 -13.56
N VAL A 74 -1.82 13.42 -14.64
CA VAL A 74 -0.88 13.00 -15.67
C VAL A 74 -0.34 14.22 -16.41
N PRO A 75 0.99 14.41 -16.52
CA PRO A 75 1.58 15.45 -17.34
C PRO A 75 1.32 15.26 -18.83
N SER A 76 1.18 16.36 -19.57
CA SER A 76 0.99 16.34 -21.02
C SER A 76 2.13 15.67 -21.80
N TYR A 77 3.33 15.61 -21.22
CA TYR A 77 4.51 14.99 -21.85
C TYR A 77 4.58 13.47 -21.66
N TYR A 78 3.64 12.85 -20.92
CA TYR A 78 3.64 11.40 -20.75
C TYR A 78 3.33 10.72 -22.09
N PRO A 79 4.03 9.64 -22.44
CA PRO A 79 3.76 8.90 -23.66
C PRO A 79 2.30 8.43 -23.77
N ASP A 80 1.79 8.42 -24.99
CA ASP A 80 0.42 8.01 -25.34
C ASP A 80 0.07 6.57 -24.95
N TRP A 81 1.07 5.69 -24.92
CA TRP A 81 0.91 4.29 -24.51
C TRP A 81 0.69 4.13 -23.00
N ILE A 82 0.94 5.16 -22.18
CA ILE A 82 0.61 5.13 -20.76
C ILE A 82 -0.89 5.28 -20.60
N LYS A 83 -1.52 4.22 -20.12
CA LYS A 83 -2.96 4.21 -19.85
C LYS A 83 -3.32 5.20 -18.75
N THR A 84 -4.43 5.90 -18.93
CA THR A 84 -4.94 6.87 -17.96
C THR A 84 -6.42 6.68 -17.68
N VAL A 85 -6.92 7.30 -16.60
CA VAL A 85 -8.35 7.42 -16.32
C VAL A 85 -8.66 8.81 -15.76
N THR A 86 -9.64 9.47 -16.34
CA THR A 86 -10.17 10.74 -15.83
C THR A 86 -11.27 10.48 -14.81
N VAL A 87 -11.15 11.09 -13.64
CA VAL A 87 -12.12 10.95 -12.54
C VAL A 87 -12.61 12.31 -12.08
N ASN A 88 -13.84 12.35 -11.59
CA ASN A 88 -14.42 13.56 -11.02
C ASN A 88 -13.79 13.87 -9.65
N LYS A 89 -13.54 15.15 -9.40
CA LYS A 89 -13.15 15.73 -8.11
C LYS A 89 -14.02 16.96 -7.83
N ALA A 90 -13.97 17.48 -6.60
CA ALA A 90 -14.57 18.78 -6.31
C ALA A 90 -13.95 19.85 -7.23
N GLY A 91 -14.81 20.58 -7.97
CA GLY A 91 -14.37 21.66 -8.87
C GLY A 91 -13.71 21.19 -10.17
N GLY A 92 -13.92 19.96 -10.64
CA GLY A 92 -13.50 19.53 -11.98
C GLY A 92 -13.12 18.05 -12.07
N THR A 93 -12.12 17.76 -12.90
CA THR A 93 -11.62 16.40 -13.11
C THR A 93 -10.12 16.31 -12.84
N VAL A 94 -9.64 15.09 -12.67
CA VAL A 94 -8.21 14.77 -12.62
C VAL A 94 -7.96 13.49 -13.40
N THR A 95 -6.95 13.49 -14.26
CA THR A 95 -6.55 12.33 -15.03
C THR A 95 -5.39 11.64 -14.32
N HIS A 96 -5.58 10.39 -13.91
CA HIS A 96 -4.60 9.57 -13.21
C HIS A 96 -3.93 8.59 -14.15
N VAL A 97 -2.67 8.22 -13.85
CA VAL A 97 -1.99 7.08 -14.47
C VAL A 97 -2.64 5.78 -14.01
N ILE A 98 -2.71 4.80 -14.92
CA ILE A 98 -2.95 3.38 -14.65
C ILE A 98 -1.67 2.61 -15.00
N CYS A 99 -1.00 2.03 -14.00
CA CYS A 99 0.20 1.23 -14.22
C CYS A 99 -0.19 -0.25 -14.40
N ASP A 100 -0.32 -0.70 -15.65
CA ASP A 100 -0.77 -2.06 -16.01
C ASP A 100 0.37 -3.00 -16.46
N ASN A 101 1.56 -2.45 -16.74
CA ASN A 101 2.71 -3.15 -17.33
C ASN A 101 4.06 -2.65 -16.80
N GLU A 102 5.13 -3.39 -17.12
CA GLU A 102 6.50 -3.11 -16.67
C GLU A 102 7.02 -1.79 -17.25
N ALA A 103 6.76 -1.53 -18.54
CA ALA A 103 7.18 -0.28 -19.19
C ALA A 103 6.65 0.97 -18.49
N THR A 104 5.38 0.97 -18.06
CA THR A 104 4.78 2.09 -17.31
C THR A 104 5.48 2.23 -15.96
N LEU A 105 5.71 1.12 -15.26
CA LEU A 105 6.34 1.13 -13.95
C LEU A 105 7.77 1.69 -14.01
N VAL A 106 8.57 1.25 -14.99
CA VAL A 106 9.92 1.76 -15.27
C VAL A 106 9.88 3.24 -15.62
N TYR A 107 8.93 3.66 -16.47
CA TYR A 107 8.76 5.07 -16.81
C TYR A 107 8.46 5.92 -15.57
N LEU A 108 7.56 5.48 -14.69
CA LEU A 108 7.25 6.18 -13.44
C LEU A 108 8.47 6.31 -12.53
N ALA A 109 9.27 5.25 -12.38
CA ALA A 109 10.53 5.30 -11.63
C ALA A 109 11.50 6.32 -12.23
N ASN A 110 11.62 6.36 -13.56
CA ASN A 110 12.44 7.33 -14.28
C ASN A 110 11.94 8.79 -14.09
N GLN A 111 10.64 8.99 -13.86
CA GLN A 111 10.06 10.27 -13.44
C GLN A 111 10.33 10.61 -11.96
N ALA A 112 11.23 9.88 -11.30
CA ALA A 112 11.58 9.98 -9.89
C ALA A 112 10.40 9.71 -8.94
N CYS A 113 9.42 8.91 -9.37
CA CYS A 113 8.39 8.37 -8.48
C CYS A 113 9.01 7.27 -7.60
N ILE A 114 9.32 7.61 -6.34
CA ILE A 114 9.82 6.61 -5.39
C ILE A 114 8.68 5.72 -4.93
N THR A 115 7.56 6.31 -4.46
CA THR A 115 6.41 5.56 -3.99
C THR A 115 5.21 5.77 -4.93
N PRO A 116 4.74 4.75 -5.67
CA PRO A 116 3.41 4.77 -6.25
C PRO A 116 2.37 4.55 -5.15
N HIS A 117 1.29 5.33 -5.17
CA HIS A 117 0.17 5.19 -4.23
C HIS A 117 -1.09 4.86 -5.00
N VAL A 118 -1.62 3.65 -4.85
CA VAL A 118 -2.72 3.12 -5.66
C VAL A 118 -4.06 3.22 -4.92
N TRP A 119 -5.14 3.43 -5.67
CA TRP A 119 -6.50 3.39 -5.13
C TRP A 119 -6.90 1.98 -4.68
N LEU A 120 -7.83 1.89 -3.73
CA LEU A 120 -8.42 0.60 -3.32
C LEU A 120 -9.44 0.02 -4.30
N SER A 121 -9.81 0.76 -5.35
CA SER A 121 -10.68 0.33 -6.45
C SER A 121 -9.95 0.34 -7.79
N ARG A 122 -10.61 -0.20 -8.84
CA ARG A 122 -10.09 -0.19 -10.22
C ARG A 122 -10.90 0.72 -11.13
N PHE A 123 -10.27 1.22 -12.19
CA PHE A 123 -10.81 2.20 -13.13
C PHE A 123 -12.19 1.84 -13.71
N ASN A 124 -12.47 0.54 -13.89
CA ASN A 124 -13.74 0.06 -14.46
C ASN A 124 -14.90 -0.03 -13.45
N LYS A 125 -14.69 0.25 -12.15
CA LYS A 125 -15.74 0.35 -11.12
C LYS A 125 -15.16 1.13 -9.93
N LEU A 126 -14.98 2.43 -10.10
CA LEU A 126 -14.20 3.29 -9.19
C LEU A 126 -14.80 3.44 -7.79
N ARG A 127 -16.12 3.33 -7.64
CA ARG A 127 -16.81 3.49 -6.35
C ARG A 127 -16.84 2.21 -5.49
N TYR A 128 -16.42 1.08 -6.07
CA TYR A 128 -16.55 -0.24 -5.47
C TYR A 128 -15.16 -0.85 -5.29
N PRO A 129 -14.57 -0.73 -4.09
CA PRO A 129 -13.23 -1.25 -3.83
C PRO A 129 -13.18 -2.77 -3.99
N ASP A 130 -12.01 -3.27 -4.36
CA ASP A 130 -11.70 -4.70 -4.41
C ASP A 130 -10.78 -5.14 -3.25
N GLN A 131 -10.57 -4.25 -2.30
CA GLN A 131 -9.84 -4.49 -1.06
C GLN A 131 -10.26 -3.49 0.01
N MET A 132 -10.27 -3.95 1.26
CA MET A 132 -10.40 -3.13 2.47
C MET A 132 -9.07 -3.16 3.22
N VAL A 133 -8.64 -2.04 3.79
CA VAL A 133 -7.34 -1.91 4.46
C VAL A 133 -7.50 -1.28 5.84
N PHE A 134 -6.84 -1.87 6.83
CA PHE A 134 -6.60 -1.30 8.14
C PHE A 134 -5.13 -0.89 8.21
N ASP A 135 -4.88 0.39 8.45
CA ASP A 135 -3.54 0.98 8.53
C ASP A 135 -3.19 1.15 10.02
N LEU A 136 -2.30 0.30 10.51
CA LEU A 136 -1.95 0.20 11.92
C LEU A 136 -0.71 1.03 12.20
N ASP A 137 -0.92 2.24 12.71
CA ASP A 137 0.13 3.23 12.91
C ASP A 137 0.51 3.33 14.40
N PRO A 138 1.79 3.11 14.76
CA PRO A 138 2.23 3.34 16.12
C PRO A 138 2.29 4.84 16.43
N SER A 139 2.00 5.21 17.69
CA SER A 139 2.23 6.57 18.17
C SER A 139 3.67 6.79 18.66
N GLY A 140 4.31 5.72 19.13
CA GLY A 140 5.71 5.65 19.57
C GLY A 140 6.56 4.72 18.70
N GLU A 141 7.55 4.06 19.30
CA GLU A 141 8.52 3.17 18.62
C GLU A 141 8.24 1.68 18.84
N GLU A 142 7.21 1.35 19.63
CA GLU A 142 6.86 -0.02 19.98
C GLU A 142 6.18 -0.76 18.82
N PHE A 143 6.99 -1.39 17.96
CA PHE A 143 6.48 -2.20 16.87
C PHE A 143 5.77 -3.47 17.36
N GLY A 144 6.17 -4.03 18.51
CA GLY A 144 5.52 -5.18 19.13
C GLY A 144 4.01 -4.97 19.35
N LEU A 145 3.61 -3.77 19.76
CA LEU A 145 2.20 -3.43 19.95
C LEU A 145 1.41 -3.34 18.63
N VAL A 146 2.08 -2.95 17.53
CA VAL A 146 1.50 -2.98 16.19
C VAL A 146 1.28 -4.43 15.74
N LYS A 147 2.24 -5.33 16.00
CA LYS A 147 2.13 -6.75 15.67
C LYS A 147 0.98 -7.42 16.43
N SER A 148 0.88 -7.22 17.74
CA SER A 148 -0.22 -7.79 18.54
C SER A 148 -1.59 -7.23 18.12
N THR A 149 -1.68 -5.92 17.83
CA THR A 149 -2.91 -5.32 17.30
C THR A 149 -3.30 -5.91 15.94
N ALA A 150 -2.32 -6.22 15.07
CA ALA A 150 -2.58 -6.88 13.79
C ALA A 150 -3.08 -8.32 13.97
N GLN A 151 -2.53 -9.06 14.92
CA GLN A 151 -2.96 -10.43 15.25
C GLN A 151 -4.40 -10.46 15.78
N ASP A 152 -4.75 -9.57 16.71
CA ASP A 152 -6.12 -9.48 17.24
C ASP A 152 -7.13 -9.08 16.15
N LEU A 153 -6.76 -8.12 15.30
CA LEU A 153 -7.57 -7.75 14.14
C LEU A 153 -7.75 -8.94 13.19
N SER A 154 -6.71 -9.73 12.95
CA SER A 154 -6.77 -10.93 12.12
C SER A 154 -7.73 -11.98 12.71
N GLY A 155 -7.62 -12.25 14.01
CA GLY A 155 -8.51 -13.18 14.71
C GLY A 155 -9.98 -12.77 14.59
N LEU A 156 -10.28 -11.48 14.77
CA LEU A 156 -11.64 -10.97 14.55
C LEU A 156 -12.09 -11.11 13.09
N LEU A 157 -11.23 -10.82 12.11
CA LEU A 157 -11.57 -10.98 10.70
C LEU A 157 -11.87 -12.45 10.36
N ASP A 158 -11.11 -13.39 10.92
CA ASP A 158 -11.34 -14.84 10.76
C ASP A 158 -12.69 -15.27 11.37
N GLU A 159 -13.01 -14.82 12.59
CA GLU A 159 -14.33 -15.03 13.21
C GLU A 159 -15.47 -14.54 12.30
N LEU A 160 -15.26 -13.40 11.63
CA LEU A 160 -16.21 -12.81 10.67
C LEU A 160 -16.22 -13.52 9.30
N GLY A 161 -15.33 -14.49 9.07
CA GLY A 161 -15.20 -15.24 7.82
C GLY A 161 -14.56 -14.42 6.70
N LEU A 162 -13.66 -13.50 7.04
CA LEU A 162 -12.94 -12.65 6.11
C LEU A 162 -11.46 -13.05 6.06
N PRO A 163 -10.91 -13.37 4.87
CA PRO A 163 -9.48 -13.64 4.76
C PRO A 163 -8.70 -12.35 4.98
N ALA A 164 -7.69 -12.42 5.85
CA ALA A 164 -6.83 -11.29 6.18
C ALA A 164 -5.40 -11.56 5.70
N TYR A 165 -4.77 -10.52 5.17
CA TYR A 165 -3.41 -10.53 4.67
C TYR A 165 -2.64 -9.36 5.28
N VAL A 166 -1.37 -9.57 5.64
CA VAL A 166 -0.58 -8.54 6.32
C VAL A 166 0.67 -8.18 5.52
N LYS A 167 1.04 -6.90 5.55
CA LYS A 167 2.30 -6.41 5.01
C LYS A 167 2.92 -5.36 5.92
N THR A 168 4.25 -5.28 5.93
CA THR A 168 4.92 -4.10 6.48
C THR A 168 4.63 -2.89 5.61
N THR A 169 4.60 -1.71 6.22
CA THR A 169 4.46 -0.47 5.45
C THR A 169 5.76 -0.08 4.75
N GLY A 170 6.93 -0.57 5.17
CA GLY A 170 8.23 0.01 4.81
C GLY A 170 8.51 1.33 5.55
N SER A 171 7.78 1.59 6.64
CA SER A 171 7.97 2.79 7.47
C SER A 171 7.86 2.45 8.95
N LYS A 172 6.67 2.59 9.58
CA LYS A 172 6.52 2.37 11.03
C LYS A 172 5.45 1.35 11.40
N GLY A 173 4.46 1.17 10.53
CA GLY A 173 3.27 0.38 10.81
C GLY A 173 3.14 -0.89 9.97
N LEU A 174 2.00 -1.54 10.14
CA LEU A 174 1.52 -2.67 9.34
C LEU A 174 0.24 -2.28 8.60
N HIS A 175 0.04 -2.85 7.41
CA HIS A 175 -1.26 -2.87 6.76
C HIS A 175 -1.86 -4.26 6.85
N VAL A 176 -3.09 -4.36 7.35
CA VAL A 176 -3.92 -5.56 7.25
C VAL A 176 -4.94 -5.32 6.15
N ALA A 177 -4.96 -6.17 5.13
CA ALA A 177 -5.80 -6.06 3.96
C ALA A 177 -6.73 -7.27 3.82
N VAL A 178 -7.97 -7.01 3.41
CA VAL A 178 -8.99 -8.02 3.11
C VAL A 178 -9.38 -7.88 1.64
N PRO A 179 -9.20 -8.90 0.79
CA PRO A 179 -9.62 -8.85 -0.60
C PRO A 179 -11.15 -8.94 -0.70
N LEU A 180 -11.76 -8.06 -1.48
CA LEU A 180 -13.21 -7.95 -1.59
C LEU A 180 -13.71 -8.23 -3.01
N LYS A 181 -14.87 -8.89 -3.09
CA LYS A 181 -15.73 -8.81 -4.26
C LYS A 181 -16.28 -7.39 -4.34
N ARG A 182 -16.21 -6.79 -5.52
CA ARG A 182 -16.55 -5.37 -5.80
C ARG A 182 -18.07 -5.13 -5.80
N GLN A 183 -18.74 -5.52 -4.74
CA GLN A 183 -20.19 -5.52 -4.58
C GLN A 183 -20.66 -4.36 -3.69
N GLU A 184 -19.86 -4.02 -2.68
CA GLU A 184 -20.12 -2.91 -1.76
C GLU A 184 -19.37 -1.65 -2.21
N ASP A 185 -19.95 -0.49 -1.94
CA ASP A 185 -19.31 0.80 -2.20
C ASP A 185 -18.35 1.20 -1.06
N PHE A 186 -17.59 2.27 -1.29
CA PHE A 186 -16.62 2.76 -0.31
C PHE A 186 -17.26 3.13 1.03
N ASP A 187 -18.45 3.73 1.05
CA ASP A 187 -19.08 4.18 2.29
C ASP A 187 -19.48 2.98 3.16
N SER A 188 -20.05 1.95 2.52
CA SER A 188 -20.41 0.69 3.19
C SER A 188 -19.18 -0.04 3.72
N VAL A 189 -18.13 -0.16 2.90
CA VAL A 189 -16.85 -0.79 3.30
C VAL A 189 -16.18 -0.02 4.44
N ARG A 190 -16.18 1.31 4.39
CA ARG A 190 -15.62 2.15 5.46
C ARG A 190 -16.38 1.99 6.77
N ALA A 191 -17.70 2.01 6.71
CA ALA A 191 -18.54 1.83 7.89
C ALA A 191 -18.32 0.46 8.52
N PHE A 192 -18.20 -0.60 7.70
CA PHE A 192 -17.86 -1.93 8.19
C PHE A 192 -16.46 -1.97 8.83
N ALA A 193 -15.43 -1.47 8.14
CA ALA A 193 -14.07 -1.40 8.66
C ALA A 193 -14.03 -0.67 10.01
N ARG A 194 -14.74 0.46 10.11
CA ARG A 194 -14.82 1.23 11.35
C ARG A 194 -15.43 0.41 12.49
N ARG A 195 -16.53 -0.31 12.27
CA ARG A 195 -17.15 -1.16 13.31
C ARG A 195 -16.23 -2.28 13.77
N VAL A 196 -15.48 -2.89 12.86
CA VAL A 196 -14.46 -3.90 13.20
C VAL A 196 -13.37 -3.26 14.07
N ALA A 197 -12.84 -2.11 13.66
CA ALA A 197 -11.80 -1.40 14.39
C ALA A 197 -12.28 -0.92 15.78
N GLU A 198 -13.53 -0.49 15.92
CA GLU A 198 -14.15 -0.14 17.21
C GLU A 198 -14.13 -1.33 18.19
N ILE A 199 -14.35 -2.55 17.71
CA ILE A 199 -14.31 -3.74 18.57
C ILE A 199 -12.87 -4.05 19.02
N VAL A 200 -11.92 -4.07 18.09
CA VAL A 200 -10.49 -4.32 18.40
C VAL A 200 -9.95 -3.28 19.39
N VAL A 201 -10.40 -2.02 19.26
CA VAL A 201 -10.05 -0.94 20.20
C VAL A 201 -10.74 -1.10 21.55
N HIS A 202 -11.99 -1.56 21.59
CA HIS A 202 -12.70 -1.82 22.84
C HIS A 202 -12.10 -2.99 23.63
N GLU A 203 -11.50 -3.98 22.97
CA GLU A 203 -10.86 -5.12 23.63
C GLU A 203 -9.57 -4.72 24.37
N ASP A 204 -8.86 -3.69 23.89
CA ASP A 204 -7.71 -3.10 24.58
C ASP A 204 -7.62 -1.57 24.37
N PRO A 205 -8.46 -0.77 25.07
CA PRO A 205 -8.53 0.67 24.89
C PRO A 205 -7.34 1.41 25.50
N GLY A 206 -6.56 0.73 26.35
CA GLY A 206 -5.31 1.21 26.93
C GLY A 206 -4.17 1.25 25.93
N GLN A 207 -4.18 0.33 24.95
CA GLN A 207 -3.14 0.21 23.94
C GLN A 207 -3.57 0.63 22.53
N ARG A 208 -4.87 0.75 22.25
CA ARG A 208 -5.39 1.00 20.89
C ARG A 208 -6.35 2.18 20.84
N THR A 209 -6.46 2.82 19.67
CA THR A 209 -7.33 3.98 19.51
C THR A 209 -7.81 4.19 18.07
N LEU A 210 -8.94 4.88 17.92
CA LEU A 210 -9.44 5.45 16.66
C LEU A 210 -9.18 6.96 16.56
N GLU A 211 -8.48 7.54 17.53
CA GLU A 211 -8.18 8.97 17.55
C GLU A 211 -7.15 9.33 16.49
N GLN A 212 -7.58 10.18 15.54
CA GLN A 212 -6.76 10.56 14.40
C GLN A 212 -5.61 11.49 14.81
N ARG A 213 -5.84 12.38 15.79
CA ARG A 213 -4.83 13.36 16.20
C ARG A 213 -3.73 12.67 17.02
N ARG A 214 -2.50 12.67 16.50
CA ARG A 214 -1.36 11.96 17.11
C ARG A 214 -1.13 12.31 18.58
N ASN A 215 -1.27 13.58 18.95
CA ASN A 215 -1.12 14.04 20.35
C ASN A 215 -2.21 13.51 21.30
N ARG A 216 -3.38 13.11 20.79
CA ARG A 216 -4.47 12.53 21.60
C ARG A 216 -4.45 10.99 21.62
N ARG A 217 -3.58 10.36 20.82
CA ARG A 217 -3.41 8.90 20.84
C ARG A 217 -2.77 8.41 22.14
N ARG A 218 -1.93 9.24 22.79
CA ARG A 218 -1.28 8.95 24.08
C ARG A 218 -0.54 7.60 24.08
N GLY A 219 0.37 7.39 23.12
CA GLY A 219 1.16 6.16 22.99
C GLY A 219 0.46 5.01 22.26
N ARG A 220 -0.87 5.00 22.20
CA ARG A 220 -1.68 3.91 21.62
C ARG A 220 -1.49 3.74 20.10
N VAL A 221 -1.65 2.52 19.62
CA VAL A 221 -1.74 2.20 18.18
C VAL A 221 -3.02 2.76 17.61
N PHE A 222 -2.88 3.54 16.53
CA PHE A 222 -4.01 4.02 15.76
C PHE A 222 -4.44 2.97 14.76
N VAL A 223 -5.68 2.50 14.89
CA VAL A 223 -6.31 1.58 13.93
C VAL A 223 -7.02 2.41 12.87
N ASP A 224 -6.29 2.84 11.85
CA ASP A 224 -6.81 3.73 10.81
C ASP A 224 -7.62 2.97 9.76
N THR A 225 -8.84 3.44 9.53
CA THR A 225 -9.77 2.92 8.51
C THR A 225 -10.04 3.94 7.40
N ASN A 226 -9.42 5.12 7.45
CA ASN A 226 -9.68 6.21 6.52
C ASN A 226 -9.19 5.93 5.10
N ARG A 227 -8.30 4.96 4.91
CA ARG A 227 -7.91 4.47 3.57
C ARG A 227 -9.10 3.93 2.78
N ASN A 228 -10.14 3.46 3.46
CA ASN A 228 -11.34 2.89 2.85
C ASN A 228 -12.32 3.94 2.34
N ALA A 229 -11.86 4.98 1.66
CA ALA A 229 -12.72 6.00 1.08
C ALA A 229 -12.40 6.24 -0.40
N TYR A 230 -13.36 6.80 -1.13
CA TYR A 230 -13.16 7.14 -2.53
C TYR A 230 -11.92 8.02 -2.72
N ALA A 231 -11.12 7.70 -3.75
CA ALA A 231 -9.88 8.39 -4.09
C ALA A 231 -8.74 8.36 -3.05
N GLN A 232 -8.92 7.65 -1.93
CA GLN A 232 -7.82 7.38 -1.01
C GLN A 232 -6.87 6.34 -1.59
N THR A 233 -5.61 6.45 -1.20
CA THR A 233 -4.52 5.65 -1.75
C THR A 233 -3.70 4.97 -0.68
N VAL A 234 -3.08 3.85 -1.06
CA VAL A 234 -2.10 3.11 -0.25
C VAL A 234 -0.87 2.78 -1.08
N ALA A 235 0.29 2.69 -0.44
CA ALA A 235 1.46 2.08 -1.06
C ALA A 235 1.15 0.60 -1.33
N PRO A 236 1.18 0.11 -2.59
CA PRO A 236 0.95 -1.29 -2.89
C PRO A 236 2.05 -2.16 -2.27
N ALA A 237 1.80 -3.46 -2.18
CA ALA A 237 2.84 -4.44 -1.90
C ALA A 237 4.03 -4.23 -2.85
N TYR A 238 5.25 -4.34 -2.32
CA TYR A 238 6.53 -4.12 -2.98
C TYR A 238 6.82 -2.66 -3.43
N ALA A 239 6.01 -1.67 -3.05
CA ALA A 239 6.37 -0.27 -3.30
C ALA A 239 7.55 0.17 -2.41
N VAL A 240 8.51 0.86 -3.01
CA VAL A 240 9.61 1.54 -2.28
C VAL A 240 9.05 2.70 -1.49
N ARG A 241 9.62 2.95 -0.31
CA ARG A 241 9.33 4.11 0.53
C ARG A 241 10.50 5.07 0.52
N ALA A 242 10.21 6.37 0.47
CA ALA A 242 11.21 7.42 0.54
C ALA A 242 11.76 7.60 1.97
N ARG A 243 12.60 6.66 2.37
CA ARG A 243 13.29 6.57 3.68
C ARG A 243 14.73 6.10 3.45
N PRO A 244 15.66 6.39 4.38
CA PRO A 244 17.00 5.80 4.34
C PRO A 244 16.94 4.28 4.13
N HIS A 245 17.89 3.75 3.38
CA HIS A 245 18.00 2.35 2.95
C HIS A 245 16.97 1.88 1.93
N ALA A 246 16.09 2.76 1.41
CA ALA A 246 15.04 2.43 0.45
C ALA A 246 14.20 1.18 0.85
N PRO A 247 13.56 1.19 2.05
CA PRO A 247 12.71 0.10 2.49
C PRO A 247 11.49 -0.03 1.60
N ILE A 248 10.92 -1.23 1.56
CA ILE A 248 9.77 -1.56 0.73
C ILE A 248 8.58 -2.03 1.59
N SER A 249 7.37 -1.87 1.07
CA SER A 249 6.18 -2.41 1.73
C SER A 249 6.05 -3.91 1.45
N VAL A 250 6.38 -4.79 2.40
CA VAL A 250 6.55 -6.23 2.12
C VAL A 250 5.36 -7.07 2.56
N PRO A 251 4.71 -7.82 1.65
CA PRO A 251 3.83 -8.94 2.00
C PRO A 251 4.48 -9.94 2.94
N LEU A 252 3.80 -10.28 4.03
CA LEU A 252 4.26 -11.26 5.00
C LEU A 252 3.25 -12.42 5.14
N ALA A 253 3.74 -13.59 5.49
CA ALA A 253 2.95 -14.62 6.14
C ALA A 253 2.66 -14.21 7.59
N TRP A 254 1.52 -14.63 8.14
CA TRP A 254 1.12 -14.27 9.51
C TRP A 254 2.13 -14.75 10.57
N SER A 255 2.75 -15.92 10.36
CA SER A 255 3.78 -16.47 11.24
C SER A 255 5.04 -15.60 11.33
N GLU A 256 5.30 -14.74 10.34
CA GLU A 256 6.46 -13.84 10.39
C GLU A 256 6.30 -12.75 11.46
N LEU A 257 5.08 -12.45 11.90
CA LEU A 257 4.86 -11.47 12.98
C LEU A 257 5.35 -11.99 14.35
N GLU A 258 5.53 -13.30 14.50
CA GLU A 258 6.08 -13.91 15.72
C GLU A 258 7.57 -13.61 15.88
N ASN A 259 8.28 -13.25 14.81
CA ASN A 259 9.68 -12.87 14.87
C ASN A 259 9.87 -11.52 15.57
N GLU A 260 10.59 -11.50 16.69
CA GLU A 260 10.91 -10.29 17.46
C GLU A 260 11.78 -9.29 16.68
N ASP A 261 12.66 -9.79 15.82
CA ASP A 261 13.57 -8.97 15.00
C ASP A 261 12.91 -8.37 13.76
N LEU A 262 11.64 -8.71 13.49
CA LEU A 262 10.91 -8.15 12.37
C LEU A 262 10.79 -6.63 12.55
N ARG A 263 11.31 -5.86 11.59
CA ARG A 263 11.16 -4.40 11.54
C ARG A 263 10.20 -3.98 10.41
N PRO A 264 9.40 -2.92 10.58
CA PRO A 264 8.47 -2.43 9.56
C PRO A 264 9.16 -1.91 8.29
N ASP A 265 10.44 -1.61 8.36
CA ASP A 265 11.32 -1.12 7.30
C ASP A 265 12.55 -2.03 7.09
N GLY A 266 12.52 -3.26 7.62
CA GLY A 266 13.67 -4.16 7.61
C GLY A 266 14.06 -4.73 6.25
N VAL A 267 13.14 -4.75 5.28
CA VAL A 267 13.39 -5.25 3.93
C VAL A 267 13.46 -4.08 2.95
N THR A 268 14.51 -4.07 2.14
CA THR A 268 14.86 -3.00 1.21
C THR A 268 14.90 -3.49 -0.23
N ILE A 269 15.09 -2.57 -1.18
CA ILE A 269 15.29 -2.92 -2.59
C ILE A 269 16.48 -3.88 -2.82
N MET A 270 17.45 -3.89 -1.90
CA MET A 270 18.65 -4.73 -1.99
C MET A 270 18.38 -6.18 -1.53
N GLY A 271 17.55 -6.37 -0.49
CA GLY A 271 17.34 -7.69 0.13
C GLY A 271 16.09 -8.45 -0.34
N VAL A 272 15.17 -7.80 -1.04
CA VAL A 272 13.87 -8.38 -1.40
C VAL A 272 13.96 -9.60 -2.31
N PHE A 273 14.91 -9.65 -3.26
CA PHE A 273 14.97 -10.74 -4.23
C PHE A 273 15.45 -12.05 -3.58
N GLU A 274 16.45 -11.99 -2.72
CA GLU A 274 16.88 -13.13 -1.90
C GLU A 274 15.72 -13.64 -1.02
N ARG A 275 14.94 -12.71 -0.45
CA ARG A 275 13.75 -13.07 0.31
C ARG A 275 12.71 -13.78 -0.58
N LEU A 276 12.44 -13.28 -1.79
CA LEU A 276 11.45 -13.87 -2.70
C LEU A 276 11.86 -15.28 -3.13
N GLU A 277 13.14 -15.55 -3.34
CA GLU A 277 13.67 -16.88 -3.64
C GLU A 277 13.45 -17.85 -2.46
N LYS A 278 13.66 -17.38 -1.23
CA LYS A 278 13.53 -18.22 -0.02
C LYS A 278 12.08 -18.47 0.41
N VAL A 279 11.23 -17.45 0.36
CA VAL A 279 9.90 -17.47 0.99
C VAL A 279 8.75 -17.45 -0.04
N GLY A 280 9.01 -17.01 -1.27
CA GLY A 280 7.97 -16.75 -2.26
C GLY A 280 7.14 -15.50 -1.95
N ASP A 281 5.97 -15.39 -2.59
CA ASP A 281 4.98 -14.33 -2.34
C ASP A 281 3.88 -14.83 -1.36
N PRO A 282 3.85 -14.36 -0.10
CA PRO A 282 2.80 -14.71 0.85
C PRO A 282 1.40 -14.28 0.43
N TRP A 283 1.28 -13.28 -0.46
CA TRP A 283 0.03 -12.75 -0.97
C TRP A 283 -0.39 -13.34 -2.32
N LYS A 284 0.28 -14.40 -2.81
CA LYS A 284 -0.03 -15.04 -4.12
C LYS A 284 -1.51 -15.37 -4.35
N ASN A 285 -2.26 -15.65 -3.28
CA ASN A 285 -3.69 -15.99 -3.34
C ASN A 285 -4.63 -14.80 -3.07
N PHE A 286 -4.11 -13.60 -2.77
CA PHE A 286 -4.89 -12.44 -2.32
C PHE A 286 -6.11 -12.16 -3.21
N ARG A 287 -5.96 -12.20 -4.53
CA ARG A 287 -7.07 -11.95 -5.46
C ARG A 287 -8.07 -13.09 -5.56
N ARG A 288 -7.58 -14.33 -5.46
CA ARG A 288 -8.40 -15.54 -5.55
C ARG A 288 -9.34 -15.63 -4.35
N ASP A 289 -8.88 -15.18 -3.19
CA ASP A 289 -9.61 -15.29 -1.93
C ASP A 289 -10.61 -14.14 -1.71
N ALA A 290 -10.87 -13.31 -2.74
CA ALA A 290 -11.78 -12.18 -2.66
C ALA A 290 -13.20 -12.62 -2.22
N THR A 291 -13.69 -12.02 -1.14
CA THR A 291 -14.97 -12.40 -0.50
C THR A 291 -15.99 -11.27 -0.46
N SER A 292 -17.25 -11.59 -0.20
CA SER A 292 -18.34 -10.63 0.00
C SER A 292 -18.50 -10.31 1.49
N LEU A 293 -18.83 -9.06 1.83
CA LEU A 293 -19.08 -8.67 3.22
C LEU A 293 -20.43 -9.19 3.77
N LYS A 294 -21.31 -9.76 2.93
CA LYS A 294 -22.67 -10.18 3.33
C LYS A 294 -22.72 -11.15 4.52
N VAL A 295 -21.79 -12.11 4.62
CA VAL A 295 -21.72 -13.04 5.77
C VAL A 295 -21.16 -12.33 6.99
N ALA A 296 -20.11 -11.52 6.79
CA ALA A 296 -19.44 -10.78 7.84
C ALA A 296 -20.37 -9.78 8.54
N TYR A 297 -21.21 -9.04 7.79
CA TYR A 297 -22.24 -8.16 8.37
C TYR A 297 -23.17 -8.91 9.32
N ARG A 298 -23.72 -10.05 8.89
CA ARG A 298 -24.65 -10.87 9.71
C ARG A 298 -23.98 -11.37 10.99
N LYS A 299 -22.72 -11.79 10.92
CA LYS A 299 -21.96 -12.22 12.10
C LYS A 299 -21.69 -11.04 13.05
N LEU A 300 -21.33 -9.88 12.51
CA LEU A 300 -21.06 -8.67 13.27
C LEU A 300 -22.32 -8.15 14.00
N GLU A 301 -23.47 -8.19 13.35
CA GLU A 301 -24.77 -7.83 13.95
C GLU A 301 -25.16 -8.76 15.10
N LYS A 302 -25.03 -10.08 14.91
CA LYS A 302 -25.27 -11.07 15.97
C LYS A 302 -24.37 -10.82 17.18
N ARG A 303 -23.07 -10.58 16.95
CA ARG A 303 -22.12 -10.25 18.02
C ARG A 303 -22.53 -8.99 18.78
N SER A 304 -22.96 -7.95 18.06
CA SER A 304 -23.41 -6.68 18.65
C SER A 304 -24.68 -6.86 19.50
N ALA A 305 -25.59 -7.75 19.10
CA ALA A 305 -26.82 -8.04 19.83
C ALA A 305 -26.55 -8.79 21.13
N THR A 306 -25.69 -9.83 21.11
CA THR A 306 -25.33 -10.60 22.31
C THR A 306 -24.67 -9.72 23.38
N ARG A 307 -23.88 -8.71 22.98
CA ARG A 307 -23.21 -7.78 23.88
C ARG A 307 -24.12 -6.73 24.51
N LYS A 308 -25.32 -6.47 23.95
CA LYS A 308 -26.32 -5.55 24.55
C LYS A 308 -27.18 -6.22 25.63
N ILE A 309 -27.13 -7.55 25.73
CA ILE A 309 -27.92 -8.37 26.67
C ILE A 309 -27.11 -8.69 27.94
N ARG A 310 -25.80 -8.49 27.91
CA ARG A 310 -24.88 -8.60 29.06
C ARG A 310 -24.52 -7.22 29.57
#